data_AF-A0A9P6KH05-F1
#
_entry.id   AF-A0A9P6KH05-F1
#
_cell.length_a   1.000
_cell.length_b   1.000
_cell.length_c   1.000
_cell.angle_alpha   90.00
_cell.angle_beta   90.00
_cell.angle_gamma   90.00
#
_symmetry.space_group_name_H-M   'P 1'
#
loop_
_entity.id
_entity.type
_entity.pdbx_description
1 polymer ?
#
loop_
_entity_poly.entity_id
_entity_poly.type
_entity_poly.pdbx_seq_one_letter_code
_entity_poly.pdbx_strand_id
1 'polypeptide(L)'
;MAGPSLRAKGSSKSKNTSNSSSSTSSTSWTKGNEASWASSTTSTTTFATTIHEHGGNVEASGTKKSSTTTTTVSSSKLSLAVHRYSIWLEENQLKRYAPWIAIAIAVLVRCTISLGPYSGLGVPPRFGDYEAQRHWMELTLHRPVRQWYSDKSKWWDLDYPPLTAYVSWICGYVTNREKSTLSGNLINPEWYAWETSRGYESQEAKLYMRATVLVCDLVVYLSGVIVFVKRWFDNKPWTRQHTALILILLQPGLILIDHGHFQYNSVMLGFVLWAVACFLNDQDVLGSIFFCLALGFKQMALYFSPAVFSYLLGKSLRQGFFGCIWKLIKLGIAVILTLGLLFSPWLQSQEEILQVINRIFPVFRGLYQDKVANVWCAVNVVVKIRDIFDTKDLLKFSTLATLLAFLPSCLHLLVKPTKRGLIYSMINASLSFFLLSFQVHEKSILIPALPVTLLILDEPAAASLFNTMATFSMFPLLRQEALELPYFVLIGFWIWMTWGTFKTASGLMQFAATLNLLVTVSIHLAELLVPPPARYPDIYPVLNSLWNAAGFGLYWIFFNYRQFTLVNTPKMGLRVTKPSKLE
;
A
#
# COMPACT_ATOMS: atom_id res chain seq x y z
N MET A 1 -61.34 -5.33 14.11
CA MET A 1 -62.59 -5.91 13.57
C MET A 1 -62.35 -6.36 12.13
N ALA A 2 -63.25 -7.17 11.58
CA ALA A 2 -63.02 -7.99 10.37
C ALA A 2 -62.86 -7.21 9.05
N GLY A 3 -62.32 -7.88 8.03
CA GLY A 3 -62.42 -7.47 6.62
C GLY A 3 -63.82 -7.77 6.04
N PRO A 4 -63.98 -7.88 4.69
CA PRO A 4 -63.26 -8.90 3.93
C PRO A 4 -62.81 -8.49 2.51
N SER A 5 -62.36 -9.50 1.76
CA SER A 5 -61.82 -9.48 0.40
C SER A 5 -62.85 -9.20 -0.71
N LEU A 6 -62.36 -8.94 -1.93
CA LEU A 6 -62.68 -9.78 -3.10
C LEU A 6 -61.69 -9.61 -4.26
N ARG A 7 -61.74 -10.55 -5.21
CA ARG A 7 -60.73 -10.85 -6.24
C ARG A 7 -61.43 -11.07 -7.58
N ALA A 8 -61.01 -10.41 -8.66
CA ALA A 8 -61.50 -10.72 -10.01
C ALA A 8 -60.39 -10.60 -11.06
N LYS A 9 -60.34 -11.56 -11.99
CA LYS A 9 -59.46 -11.59 -13.18
C LYS A 9 -60.20 -11.01 -14.37
N GLY A 10 -59.47 -10.45 -15.34
CA GLY A 10 -60.01 -10.12 -16.67
C GLY A 10 -58.90 -10.02 -17.72
N SER A 11 -58.68 -11.06 -18.50
CA SER A 11 -57.71 -11.05 -19.62
C SER A 11 -58.34 -10.54 -20.91
N SER A 12 -57.63 -9.73 -21.69
CA SER A 12 -57.91 -9.53 -23.12
C SER A 12 -56.82 -10.20 -23.98
N LYS A 13 -57.17 -10.56 -25.23
CA LYS A 13 -56.37 -11.37 -26.15
C LYS A 13 -55.93 -10.58 -27.38
N SER A 14 -54.71 -10.81 -27.85
CA SER A 14 -54.30 -10.82 -29.27
C SER A 14 -52.97 -11.62 -29.34
N LYS A 15 -52.71 -12.69 -30.14
CA LYS A 15 -52.89 -12.94 -31.59
C LYS A 15 -52.31 -11.76 -32.41
N ASN A 16 -51.36 -11.85 -33.34
CA ASN A 16 -50.62 -12.92 -34.04
C ASN A 16 -49.18 -12.38 -34.36
N THR A 17 -48.19 -13.03 -34.99
CA THR A 17 -48.06 -14.34 -35.67
C THR A 17 -46.60 -14.82 -35.62
N SER A 18 -46.33 -16.08 -35.93
CA SER A 18 -45.00 -16.58 -36.36
C SER A 18 -44.73 -16.28 -37.84
N ASN A 19 -43.47 -16.04 -38.23
CA ASN A 19 -42.99 -16.42 -39.55
C ASN A 19 -41.49 -16.75 -39.53
N SER A 20 -41.09 -17.74 -40.34
CA SER A 20 -39.75 -18.33 -40.41
C SER A 20 -39.16 -18.24 -41.81
N SER A 21 -37.83 -18.43 -41.92
CA SER A 21 -36.93 -18.58 -43.11
C SER A 21 -35.74 -17.59 -42.98
N SER A 22 -34.52 -18.05 -42.68
CA SER A 22 -33.49 -18.62 -43.57
C SER A 22 -32.80 -17.53 -44.45
N SER A 23 -31.50 -17.56 -44.76
CA SER A 23 -30.48 -18.62 -44.69
C SER A 23 -29.04 -18.07 -44.76
N THR A 24 -28.09 -18.79 -44.16
CA THR A 24 -26.67 -18.99 -44.58
C THR A 24 -25.87 -17.90 -45.31
N SER A 25 -24.67 -17.61 -44.78
CA SER A 25 -23.43 -17.80 -45.56
C SER A 25 -22.20 -18.01 -44.64
N SER A 26 -21.72 -19.25 -44.56
CA SER A 26 -20.39 -19.58 -44.06
C SER A 26 -19.37 -19.41 -45.20
N THR A 27 -18.18 -18.88 -44.91
CA THR A 27 -17.05 -18.97 -45.85
C THR A 27 -15.84 -19.53 -45.14
N SER A 28 -15.48 -20.75 -45.49
CA SER A 28 -14.24 -21.41 -45.09
C SER A 28 -13.06 -20.90 -45.92
N TRP A 29 -11.86 -20.91 -45.33
CA TRP A 29 -10.61 -20.93 -46.09
C TRP A 29 -9.81 -22.17 -45.68
N THR A 30 -9.48 -22.98 -46.68
CA THR A 30 -8.78 -24.27 -46.54
C THR A 30 -7.30 -24.16 -46.90
N LYS A 31 -6.54 -25.18 -46.51
CA LYS A 31 -5.07 -25.26 -46.56
C LYS A 31 -4.48 -25.52 -47.94
N GLY A 32 -3.21 -25.14 -48.09
CA GLY A 32 -2.14 -25.84 -48.84
C GLY A 32 -1.05 -24.85 -49.28
N ASN A 33 0.24 -25.17 -49.46
CA ASN A 33 1.15 -26.32 -49.17
C ASN A 33 2.60 -25.74 -49.31
N GLU A 34 3.74 -26.29 -48.86
CA GLU A 34 4.12 -27.55 -48.17
C GLU A 34 5.52 -27.39 -47.48
N ALA A 35 6.31 -28.47 -47.34
CA ALA A 35 7.76 -28.54 -47.05
C ALA A 35 8.25 -28.01 -45.67
N SER A 36 8.32 -28.82 -44.61
CA SER A 36 9.27 -29.93 -44.32
C SER A 36 10.66 -29.48 -43.82
N TRP A 37 11.07 -29.95 -42.64
CA TRP A 37 12.06 -31.03 -42.45
C TRP A 37 12.14 -31.40 -40.96
N ALA A 38 12.62 -32.61 -40.65
CA ALA A 38 12.41 -33.26 -39.36
C ALA A 38 13.59 -33.15 -38.37
N SER A 39 13.25 -33.33 -37.09
CA SER A 39 14.05 -33.92 -35.99
C SER A 39 15.58 -34.02 -36.11
N SER A 40 16.29 -33.50 -35.09
CA SER A 40 17.22 -34.33 -34.31
C SER A 40 17.63 -33.69 -32.98
N THR A 41 17.70 -34.54 -31.96
CA THR A 41 18.27 -34.23 -30.63
C THR A 41 19.80 -34.27 -30.71
N THR A 42 20.52 -33.30 -30.17
CA THR A 42 21.88 -33.56 -29.66
C THR A 42 22.25 -32.61 -28.53
N SER A 43 22.71 -33.19 -27.42
CA SER A 43 23.37 -32.49 -26.32
C SER A 43 24.80 -32.08 -26.71
N THR A 44 25.32 -31.00 -26.13
CA THR A 44 26.77 -30.74 -26.17
C THR A 44 27.22 -30.20 -24.83
N THR A 45 27.72 -31.12 -24.00
CA THR A 45 28.51 -30.80 -22.80
C THR A 45 29.91 -30.42 -23.25
N THR A 46 30.53 -29.40 -22.67
CA THR A 46 31.96 -29.14 -22.87
C THR A 46 32.64 -28.84 -21.55
N PHE A 47 33.37 -29.82 -21.04
CA PHE A 47 34.39 -29.61 -20.01
C PHE A 47 35.56 -28.83 -20.63
N ALA A 48 36.15 -27.92 -19.86
CA ALA A 48 37.44 -27.32 -20.19
C ALA A 48 38.48 -27.78 -19.16
N THR A 49 39.50 -28.48 -19.65
CA THR A 49 40.50 -29.19 -18.85
C THR A 49 41.64 -28.26 -18.43
N THR A 50 42.11 -28.40 -17.19
CA THR A 50 43.32 -27.73 -16.71
C THR A 50 44.57 -28.41 -17.28
N ILE A 51 45.50 -27.64 -17.88
CA ILE A 51 46.86 -28.09 -18.17
C ILE A 51 47.85 -27.06 -17.58
N HIS A 52 48.81 -27.57 -16.82
CA HIS A 52 49.98 -26.85 -16.35
C HIS A 52 51.11 -26.97 -17.37
N GLU A 53 51.88 -25.91 -17.59
CA GLU A 53 53.25 -26.03 -18.11
C GLU A 53 54.16 -24.93 -17.54
N HIS A 54 55.48 -25.16 -17.61
CA HIS A 54 56.50 -24.48 -16.81
C HIS A 54 57.59 -23.82 -17.69
N GLY A 55 58.07 -22.66 -17.26
CA GLY A 55 59.46 -22.22 -17.48
C GLY A 55 59.76 -21.35 -18.72
N GLY A 56 60.57 -20.31 -18.53
CA GLY A 56 61.19 -19.54 -19.62
C GLY A 56 61.51 -18.06 -19.27
N ASN A 57 62.76 -17.77 -18.88
CA ASN A 57 63.28 -16.40 -18.77
C ASN A 57 63.76 -15.89 -20.14
N VAL A 58 63.37 -14.67 -20.54
CA VAL A 58 64.16 -13.78 -21.43
C VAL A 58 63.93 -12.32 -21.03
N GLU A 59 64.97 -11.49 -21.10
CA GLU A 59 64.94 -10.07 -20.71
C GLU A 59 64.56 -9.09 -21.84
N ALA A 60 64.24 -7.86 -21.40
CA ALA A 60 64.57 -6.57 -22.03
C ALA A 60 63.69 -5.93 -23.14
N SER A 61 63.37 -4.66 -22.83
CA SER A 61 63.16 -3.50 -23.72
C SER A 61 61.74 -3.18 -24.24
N GLY A 62 61.48 -1.87 -24.40
CA GLY A 62 60.44 -1.36 -25.31
C GLY A 62 59.18 -0.74 -24.71
N THR A 63 59.20 0.59 -24.51
CA THR A 63 58.02 1.49 -24.55
C THR A 63 56.79 1.20 -23.66
N LYS A 64 56.70 1.90 -22.52
CA LYS A 64 55.43 2.14 -21.81
C LYS A 64 54.48 2.99 -22.64
N LYS A 65 53.50 2.38 -23.33
CA LYS A 65 52.24 3.08 -23.65
C LYS A 65 51.32 3.02 -22.44
N SER A 66 50.93 4.19 -21.92
CA SER A 66 49.95 4.29 -20.84
C SER A 66 48.56 3.95 -21.37
N SER A 67 48.18 2.67 -21.33
CA SER A 67 46.77 2.29 -21.38
C SER A 67 46.17 2.59 -20.01
N THR A 68 45.43 3.70 -19.91
CA THR A 68 44.62 4.00 -18.74
C THR A 68 43.46 3.00 -18.66
N THR A 69 43.75 1.81 -18.11
CA THR A 69 42.75 0.78 -17.84
C THR A 69 41.79 1.34 -16.81
N THR A 70 40.68 1.90 -17.30
CA THR A 70 39.61 2.43 -16.47
C THR A 70 38.97 1.25 -15.77
N THR A 71 39.45 0.92 -14.57
CA THR A 71 38.87 -0.11 -13.70
C THR A 71 37.52 0.39 -13.20
N THR A 72 36.51 0.27 -14.06
CA THR A 72 35.11 0.41 -13.70
C THR A 72 34.79 -0.66 -12.67
N VAL A 73 34.93 -0.30 -11.39
CA VAL A 73 34.51 -1.13 -10.26
C VAL A 73 33.09 -1.58 -10.53
N SER A 74 32.91 -2.88 -10.72
CA SER A 74 31.62 -3.47 -11.10
C SER A 74 30.62 -3.28 -9.96
N SER A 75 29.91 -2.15 -9.97
CA SER A 75 28.74 -1.97 -9.12
C SER A 75 27.78 -3.11 -9.43
N SER A 76 27.30 -3.82 -8.40
CA SER A 76 26.43 -4.98 -8.57
C SER A 76 25.28 -4.63 -9.51
N LYS A 77 25.26 -5.27 -10.70
CA LYS A 77 24.30 -4.96 -11.76
C LYS A 77 22.90 -5.34 -11.26
N LEU A 78 22.10 -4.32 -10.96
CA LEU A 78 20.74 -4.48 -10.45
C LEU A 78 19.85 -5.06 -11.58
N SER A 79 19.65 -6.39 -11.56
CA SER A 79 19.09 -7.16 -12.70
C SER A 79 17.57 -7.03 -12.90
N LEU A 80 16.99 -5.88 -12.55
CA LEU A 80 15.55 -5.60 -12.63
C LEU A 80 15.13 -5.16 -14.02
N ALA A 81 13.91 -5.53 -14.44
CA ALA A 81 13.36 -5.06 -15.71
C ALA A 81 13.21 -3.53 -15.73
N VAL A 82 12.72 -2.95 -14.63
CA VAL A 82 12.63 -1.50 -14.43
C VAL A 82 14.00 -0.82 -14.43
N HIS A 83 15.06 -1.50 -13.96
CA HIS A 83 16.40 -0.92 -14.03
C HIS A 83 16.96 -0.94 -15.44
N ARG A 84 16.76 -2.02 -16.20
CA ARG A 84 17.09 -2.05 -17.64
C ARG A 84 16.36 -0.95 -18.41
N TYR A 85 15.08 -0.70 -18.10
CA TYR A 85 14.34 0.43 -18.65
C TYR A 85 14.95 1.79 -18.29
N SER A 86 15.37 1.99 -17.03
CA SER A 86 16.10 3.21 -16.64
C SER A 86 17.42 3.39 -17.39
N ILE A 87 18.17 2.31 -17.66
CA ILE A 87 19.41 2.35 -18.45
C ILE A 87 19.10 2.67 -19.93
N TRP A 88 18.06 2.08 -20.51
CA TRP A 88 17.62 2.41 -21.87
C TRP A 88 17.25 3.90 -22.03
N LEU A 89 16.61 4.51 -21.02
CA LEU A 89 16.37 5.95 -20.99
C LEU A 89 17.66 6.77 -20.87
N GLU A 90 18.73 6.23 -20.29
CA GLU A 90 20.06 6.87 -20.24
C GLU A 90 20.76 6.82 -21.60
N GLU A 91 20.77 5.64 -22.24
CA GLU A 91 21.32 5.41 -23.57
C GLU A 91 20.65 6.30 -24.64
N ASN A 92 19.34 6.55 -24.51
CA ASN A 92 18.57 7.42 -25.40
C ASN A 92 18.53 8.90 -24.95
N GLN A 93 19.34 9.30 -23.96
CA GLN A 93 19.45 10.69 -23.45
C GLN A 93 18.15 11.28 -22.86
N LEU A 94 17.17 10.43 -22.51
CA LEU A 94 15.83 10.82 -22.02
C LEU A 94 15.76 11.17 -20.52
N LYS A 95 16.92 11.30 -19.85
CA LYS A 95 17.05 11.60 -18.41
C LYS A 95 16.16 12.75 -17.91
N ARG A 96 16.00 13.82 -18.69
CA ARG A 96 15.17 15.00 -18.34
C ARG A 96 13.67 14.64 -18.27
N TYR A 97 13.22 13.69 -19.09
CA TYR A 97 11.83 13.28 -19.20
C TYR A 97 11.49 12.10 -18.28
N ALA A 98 12.48 11.29 -17.89
CA ALA A 98 12.30 10.07 -17.11
C ALA A 98 11.36 10.21 -15.89
N PRO A 99 11.48 11.22 -14.99
CA PRO A 99 10.54 11.37 -13.87
C PRO A 99 9.09 11.60 -14.32
N TRP A 100 8.87 12.35 -15.40
CA TRP A 100 7.55 12.61 -15.97
C TRP A 100 6.96 11.36 -16.62
N ILE A 101 7.79 10.55 -17.28
CA ILE A 101 7.37 9.25 -17.83
C ILE A 101 6.97 8.29 -16.71
N ALA A 102 7.73 8.23 -15.61
CA ALA A 102 7.37 7.43 -14.44
C ALA A 102 6.02 7.86 -13.83
N ILE A 103 5.78 9.17 -13.71
CA ILE A 103 4.48 9.72 -13.25
C ILE A 103 3.36 9.37 -14.24
N ALA A 104 3.57 9.55 -15.54
CA ALA A 104 2.57 9.24 -16.56
C ALA A 104 2.17 7.75 -16.57
N ILE A 105 3.14 6.83 -16.45
CA ILE A 105 2.88 5.40 -16.30
C ILE A 105 2.09 5.13 -15.01
N ALA A 106 2.50 5.72 -13.88
CA ALA A 106 1.83 5.53 -12.59
C ALA A 106 0.39 6.05 -12.59
N VAL A 107 0.11 7.16 -13.27
CA VAL A 107 -1.24 7.72 -13.47
C VAL A 107 -2.06 6.86 -14.42
N LEU A 108 -1.49 6.43 -15.55
CA LEU A 108 -2.18 5.58 -16.51
C LEU A 108 -2.69 4.29 -15.86
N VAL A 109 -1.84 3.60 -15.08
CA VAL A 109 -2.22 2.38 -14.34
C VAL A 109 -3.36 2.64 -13.33
N ARG A 110 -3.34 3.77 -12.62
CA ARG A 110 -4.42 4.17 -11.70
C ARG A 110 -5.73 4.42 -12.45
N CYS A 111 -5.66 5.13 -13.57
CA CYS A 111 -6.82 5.42 -14.42
C CYS A 111 -7.41 4.14 -15.03
N THR A 112 -6.60 3.21 -15.53
CA THR A 112 -7.12 1.95 -16.12
C THR A 112 -7.78 1.06 -15.07
N ILE A 113 -7.26 1.01 -13.86
CA ILE A 113 -7.88 0.26 -12.74
C ILE A 113 -9.19 0.95 -12.29
N SER A 114 -9.24 2.28 -12.31
CA SER A 114 -10.43 3.07 -11.96
C SER A 114 -11.64 2.82 -12.85
N LEU A 115 -11.45 2.30 -14.07
CA LEU A 115 -12.53 1.87 -14.96
C LEU A 115 -13.33 0.70 -14.38
N GLY A 116 -12.70 -0.14 -13.56
CA GLY A 116 -13.32 -1.30 -12.92
C GLY A 116 -14.43 -0.97 -11.91
N PRO A 117 -15.11 -2.00 -11.38
CA PRO A 117 -16.07 -1.88 -10.28
C PRO A 117 -15.44 -1.27 -9.01
N TYR A 118 -16.29 -0.93 -8.03
CA TYR A 118 -15.90 -0.38 -6.72
C TYR A 118 -16.61 -1.13 -5.59
N SER A 119 -16.16 -0.91 -4.35
CA SER A 119 -16.72 -1.56 -3.17
C SER A 119 -18.24 -1.34 -3.05
N GLY A 120 -19.00 -2.42 -3.21
CA GLY A 120 -20.45 -2.47 -3.09
C GLY A 120 -21.27 -1.94 -4.27
N LEU A 121 -20.69 -1.81 -5.47
CA LEU A 121 -21.41 -1.49 -6.71
C LEU A 121 -22.63 -2.40 -6.91
N GLY A 122 -23.83 -1.83 -6.96
CA GLY A 122 -25.07 -2.58 -7.14
C GLY A 122 -25.47 -3.50 -5.97
N VAL A 123 -24.96 -3.27 -4.76
CA VAL A 123 -25.22 -4.11 -3.57
C VAL A 123 -26.08 -3.38 -2.51
N PRO A 124 -27.41 -3.22 -2.73
CA PRO A 124 -28.30 -2.70 -1.70
C PRO A 124 -28.42 -3.69 -0.52
N PRO A 125 -28.84 -3.24 0.68
CA PRO A 125 -29.37 -1.91 1.00
C PRO A 125 -28.32 -0.94 1.57
N ARG A 126 -27.03 -1.29 1.61
CA ARG A 126 -25.98 -0.43 2.21
C ARG A 126 -24.77 -0.15 1.32
N PHE A 127 -24.57 -0.86 0.22
CA PHE A 127 -23.40 -0.70 -0.65
C PHE A 127 -22.10 -0.91 0.16
N GLY A 128 -20.98 -0.33 -0.29
CA GLY A 128 -19.66 -0.52 0.33
C GLY A 128 -18.92 0.79 0.58
N ASP A 129 -17.59 0.72 0.65
CA ASP A 129 -16.75 1.86 1.04
C ASP A 129 -16.91 3.08 0.10
N TYR A 130 -17.29 2.88 -1.16
CA TYR A 130 -17.62 3.96 -2.10
C TYR A 130 -18.80 4.82 -1.60
N GLU A 131 -19.90 4.20 -1.16
CA GLU A 131 -21.08 4.90 -0.64
C GLU A 131 -20.79 5.57 0.70
N ALA A 132 -19.92 4.98 1.53
CA ALA A 132 -19.46 5.62 2.76
C ALA A 132 -18.75 6.95 2.45
N GLN A 133 -17.79 6.96 1.51
CA GLN A 133 -17.13 8.21 1.11
C GLN A 133 -18.10 9.20 0.46
N ARG A 134 -19.02 8.74 -0.41
CA ARG A 134 -20.03 9.59 -1.05
C ARG A 134 -20.93 10.26 0.00
N HIS A 135 -21.39 9.48 0.98
CA HIS A 135 -22.22 10.00 2.07
C HIS A 135 -21.46 10.99 2.96
N TRP A 136 -20.16 10.80 3.21
CA TRP A 136 -19.38 11.80 3.96
C TRP A 136 -19.30 13.15 3.23
N MET A 137 -19.26 13.17 1.89
CA MET A 137 -19.37 14.40 1.10
C MET A 137 -20.78 15.02 1.21
N GLU A 138 -21.84 14.21 1.07
CA GLU A 138 -23.24 14.64 1.28
C GLU A 138 -23.45 15.25 2.68
N LEU A 139 -23.01 14.56 3.73
CA LEU A 139 -23.14 14.96 5.13
C LEU A 139 -22.43 16.28 5.41
N THR A 140 -21.18 16.40 4.95
CA THR A 140 -20.36 17.59 5.22
C THR A 140 -20.83 18.83 4.45
N LEU A 141 -21.49 18.65 3.30
CA LEU A 141 -22.12 19.74 2.53
C LEU A 141 -23.37 20.32 3.19
N HIS A 142 -24.19 19.47 3.82
CA HIS A 142 -25.53 19.83 4.30
C HIS A 142 -25.61 20.13 5.79
N ARG A 143 -24.66 19.65 6.60
CA ARG A 143 -24.69 19.82 8.06
C ARG A 143 -23.65 20.82 8.55
N PRO A 144 -23.97 21.66 9.56
CA PRO A 144 -22.99 22.51 10.22
C PRO A 144 -21.82 21.68 10.76
N VAL A 145 -20.59 22.22 10.69
CA VAL A 145 -19.34 21.47 11.00
C VAL A 145 -19.41 20.70 12.32
N ARG A 146 -19.94 21.32 13.38
CA ARG A 146 -20.07 20.67 14.70
C ARG A 146 -20.94 19.42 14.70
N GLN A 147 -21.90 19.33 13.78
CA GLN A 147 -22.85 18.22 13.69
C GLN A 147 -22.34 17.03 12.87
N TRP A 148 -21.18 17.12 12.20
CA TRP A 148 -20.66 16.05 11.33
C TRP A 148 -20.47 14.71 12.04
N TYR A 149 -20.14 14.70 13.34
CA TYR A 149 -19.93 13.47 14.11
C TYR A 149 -21.13 13.06 14.99
N SER A 150 -22.14 13.93 15.12
CA SER A 150 -23.34 13.71 15.94
C SER A 150 -24.60 13.42 15.11
N ASP A 151 -24.45 13.16 13.81
CA ASP A 151 -25.57 12.74 12.97
C ASP A 151 -26.18 11.41 13.43
N LYS A 152 -27.51 11.30 13.27
CA LYS A 152 -28.35 10.22 13.79
C LYS A 152 -29.02 9.37 12.70
N SER A 153 -28.73 9.61 11.42
CA SER A 153 -29.35 8.87 10.30
C SER A 153 -29.02 7.37 10.29
N LYS A 154 -27.91 6.97 10.92
CA LYS A 154 -27.36 5.60 10.91
C LYS A 154 -27.01 5.09 9.49
N TRP A 155 -26.86 6.01 8.54
CA TRP A 155 -26.34 5.75 7.20
C TRP A 155 -24.86 6.15 7.18
N TRP A 156 -23.96 5.17 7.01
CA TRP A 156 -22.50 5.34 6.98
C TRP A 156 -21.90 6.43 7.88
N ASP A 157 -21.76 6.11 9.16
CA ASP A 157 -21.16 6.99 10.16
C ASP A 157 -19.77 7.53 9.74
N LEU A 158 -19.50 8.79 10.08
CA LEU A 158 -18.20 9.42 9.89
C LEU A 158 -17.21 8.97 10.97
N ASP A 159 -16.50 7.88 10.69
CA ASP A 159 -15.59 7.20 11.63
C ASP A 159 -14.11 7.63 11.52
N TYR A 160 -13.78 8.59 10.63
CA TYR A 160 -12.41 9.08 10.42
C TYR A 160 -12.20 10.48 11.03
N PRO A 161 -10.96 10.87 11.39
CA PRO A 161 -10.71 12.15 12.07
C PRO A 161 -10.89 13.39 11.16
N PRO A 162 -10.89 14.61 11.72
CA PRO A 162 -11.42 15.81 11.06
C PRO A 162 -10.83 16.16 9.69
N LEU A 163 -9.58 15.81 9.37
CA LEU A 163 -9.01 16.12 8.05
C LEU A 163 -9.68 15.32 6.93
N THR A 164 -10.15 14.09 7.19
CA THR A 164 -11.01 13.39 6.21
C THR A 164 -12.32 14.14 6.01
N ALA A 165 -12.93 14.67 7.08
CA ALA A 165 -14.18 15.41 6.99
C ALA A 165 -14.01 16.71 6.19
N TYR A 166 -12.93 17.47 6.42
CA TYR A 166 -12.62 18.67 5.61
C TYR A 166 -12.30 18.34 4.15
N VAL A 167 -11.60 17.23 3.86
CA VAL A 167 -11.35 16.80 2.48
C VAL A 167 -12.64 16.33 1.79
N SER A 168 -13.52 15.63 2.50
CA SER A 168 -14.86 15.25 2.02
C SER A 168 -15.71 16.50 1.74
N TRP A 169 -15.64 17.50 2.62
CA TRP A 169 -16.30 18.78 2.43
C TRP A 169 -15.78 19.53 1.20
N ILE A 170 -14.46 19.60 0.99
CA ILE A 170 -13.86 20.23 -0.19
C ILE A 170 -14.27 19.49 -1.48
N CYS A 171 -14.18 18.16 -1.48
CA CYS A 171 -14.59 17.33 -2.62
C CYS A 171 -16.08 17.48 -2.92
N GLY A 172 -16.94 17.57 -1.90
CA GLY A 172 -18.36 17.90 -2.08
C GLY A 172 -18.56 19.33 -2.57
N TYR A 173 -17.83 20.31 -2.03
CA TYR A 173 -18.06 21.74 -2.31
C TYR A 173 -17.76 22.11 -3.76
N VAL A 174 -16.73 21.49 -4.36
CA VAL A 174 -16.41 21.63 -5.79
C VAL A 174 -17.58 21.23 -6.69
N THR A 175 -18.50 20.37 -6.22
CA THR A 175 -19.69 19.93 -6.98
C THR A 175 -20.90 20.85 -6.88
N ASN A 176 -20.94 21.75 -5.90
CA ASN A 176 -22.13 22.56 -5.64
C ASN A 176 -22.17 23.79 -6.54
N ARG A 177 -23.02 23.75 -7.59
CA ARG A 177 -23.19 24.83 -8.58
C ARG A 177 -23.58 26.19 -8.00
N GLU A 178 -24.28 26.26 -6.86
CA GLU A 178 -24.69 27.53 -6.25
C GLU A 178 -23.58 28.18 -5.42
N LYS A 179 -22.56 27.41 -5.02
CA LYS A 179 -21.49 27.88 -4.12
C LYS A 179 -20.11 27.92 -4.79
N SER A 180 -19.88 27.12 -5.83
CA SER A 180 -18.60 27.03 -6.55
C SER A 180 -18.55 28.03 -7.70
N THR A 181 -17.59 28.96 -7.68
CA THR A 181 -17.33 29.91 -8.79
C THR A 181 -16.72 29.24 -10.03
N LEU A 182 -16.33 27.95 -9.95
CA LEU A 182 -15.89 27.15 -11.10
C LEU A 182 -17.09 26.83 -12.00
N SER A 183 -17.45 27.81 -12.82
CA SER A 183 -18.63 27.79 -13.70
C SER A 183 -18.48 26.77 -14.82
N GLY A 184 -19.37 25.77 -14.85
CA GLY A 184 -19.47 24.82 -15.95
C GLY A 184 -20.56 23.78 -15.72
N ASN A 185 -21.23 23.34 -16.79
CA ASN A 185 -22.32 22.36 -16.75
C ASN A 185 -21.89 20.91 -16.39
N LEU A 186 -20.71 20.72 -15.79
CA LEU A 186 -20.01 19.44 -15.67
C LEU A 186 -20.46 18.56 -14.48
N ILE A 187 -21.22 19.12 -13.52
CA ILE A 187 -21.50 18.43 -12.24
C ILE A 187 -22.98 18.53 -11.88
N ASN A 188 -23.57 17.47 -11.32
CA ASN A 188 -25.00 17.36 -10.98
C ASN A 188 -25.20 17.37 -9.44
N PRO A 189 -25.99 18.30 -8.88
CA PRO A 189 -26.31 18.34 -7.44
C PRO A 189 -26.97 17.08 -6.88
N GLU A 190 -27.65 16.28 -7.71
CA GLU A 190 -28.32 15.04 -7.29
C GLU A 190 -27.35 14.00 -6.68
N TRP A 191 -26.06 14.03 -7.05
CA TRP A 191 -25.05 13.08 -6.56
C TRP A 191 -24.87 13.11 -5.03
N TYR A 192 -25.21 14.24 -4.40
CA TYR A 192 -25.06 14.48 -2.96
C TYR A 192 -26.32 15.10 -2.33
N ALA A 193 -27.48 15.00 -2.99
CA ALA A 193 -28.74 15.52 -2.46
C ALA A 193 -29.11 14.86 -1.12
N TRP A 194 -29.32 15.67 -0.08
CA TRP A 194 -29.51 15.20 1.30
C TRP A 194 -30.63 14.15 1.41
N GLU A 195 -30.29 12.99 1.99
CA GLU A 195 -31.09 11.77 2.20
C GLU A 195 -31.61 11.05 0.94
N THR A 196 -31.82 11.78 -0.15
CA THR A 196 -32.38 11.26 -1.42
C THR A 196 -31.31 10.64 -2.33
N SER A 197 -30.05 11.04 -2.18
CA SER A 197 -28.90 10.49 -2.93
C SER A 197 -28.28 9.24 -2.31
N ARG A 198 -28.87 8.66 -1.26
CA ARG A 198 -28.37 7.46 -0.56
C ARG A 198 -28.35 6.26 -1.52
N GLY A 199 -27.16 5.73 -1.79
CA GLY A 199 -26.96 4.66 -2.77
C GLY A 199 -27.06 5.11 -4.23
N TYR A 200 -26.79 6.39 -4.52
CA TYR A 200 -26.83 6.93 -5.88
C TYR A 200 -25.69 6.39 -6.76
N GLU A 201 -26.03 5.74 -7.87
CA GLU A 201 -25.08 5.16 -8.82
C GLU A 201 -25.25 5.77 -10.23
N SER A 202 -24.17 6.33 -10.78
CA SER A 202 -24.09 6.77 -12.19
C SER A 202 -22.63 6.75 -12.65
N GLN A 203 -22.39 6.72 -13.96
CA GLN A 203 -21.01 6.70 -14.49
C GLN A 203 -20.29 8.03 -14.28
N GLU A 204 -21.02 9.14 -14.29
CA GLU A 204 -20.53 10.49 -14.10
C GLU A 204 -20.12 10.72 -12.64
N ALA A 205 -20.96 10.31 -11.68
CA ALA A 205 -20.59 10.34 -10.26
C ALA A 205 -19.40 9.41 -9.96
N LYS A 206 -19.37 8.21 -10.56
CA LYS A 206 -18.22 7.30 -10.47
C LYS A 206 -16.94 7.97 -10.98
N LEU A 207 -16.99 8.59 -12.16
CA LEU A 207 -15.84 9.28 -12.75
C LEU A 207 -15.36 10.42 -11.84
N TYR A 208 -16.27 11.23 -11.30
CA TYR A 208 -15.94 12.31 -10.37
C TYR A 208 -15.26 11.78 -9.10
N MET A 209 -15.86 10.77 -8.46
CA MET A 209 -15.35 10.15 -7.25
C MET A 209 -13.97 9.48 -7.48
N ARG A 210 -13.75 8.84 -8.64
CA ARG A 210 -12.41 8.33 -9.02
C ARG A 210 -11.40 9.47 -9.22
N ALA A 211 -11.82 10.59 -9.81
CA ALA A 211 -10.96 11.75 -10.01
C ALA A 211 -10.54 12.40 -8.68
N THR A 212 -11.41 12.47 -7.66
CA THR A 212 -11.04 13.02 -6.34
C THR A 212 -10.00 12.17 -5.63
N VAL A 213 -10.10 10.82 -5.70
CA VAL A 213 -9.03 9.92 -5.21
C VAL A 213 -7.72 10.16 -5.95
N LEU A 214 -7.74 10.23 -7.28
CA LEU A 214 -6.55 10.45 -8.11
C LEU A 214 -5.86 11.79 -7.83
N VAL A 215 -6.62 12.88 -7.71
CA VAL A 215 -6.08 14.22 -7.39
C VAL A 215 -5.44 14.22 -6.01
N CYS A 216 -6.08 13.61 -5.01
CA CYS A 216 -5.53 13.50 -3.66
C CYS A 216 -4.25 12.64 -3.60
N ASP A 217 -4.19 11.51 -4.31
CA ASP A 217 -2.97 10.69 -4.48
C ASP A 217 -1.85 11.52 -5.11
N LEU A 218 -2.12 12.20 -6.24
CA LEU A 218 -1.15 13.05 -6.94
C LEU A 218 -0.55 14.15 -6.06
N VAL A 219 -1.41 14.88 -5.35
CA VAL A 219 -1.01 16.04 -4.55
C VAL A 219 -0.24 15.63 -3.30
N VAL A 220 -0.62 14.53 -2.63
CA VAL A 220 -0.09 14.16 -1.29
C VAL A 220 0.89 12.99 -1.35
N TYR A 221 0.50 11.85 -1.94
CA TYR A 221 1.34 10.65 -1.97
C TYR A 221 2.43 10.74 -3.03
N LEU A 222 2.03 11.04 -4.26
CA LEU A 222 2.92 11.01 -5.43
C LEU A 222 4.01 12.08 -5.34
N SER A 223 3.67 13.26 -4.83
CA SER A 223 4.63 14.31 -4.46
C SER A 223 5.58 13.87 -3.32
N GLY A 224 5.06 13.20 -2.28
CA GLY A 224 5.86 12.62 -1.18
C GLY A 224 6.87 11.58 -1.65
N VAL A 225 6.50 10.69 -2.59
CA VAL A 225 7.42 9.70 -3.18
C VAL A 225 8.55 10.38 -3.96
N ILE A 226 8.24 11.40 -4.76
CA ILE A 226 9.25 12.15 -5.52
C ILE A 226 10.27 12.80 -4.58
N VAL A 227 9.81 13.40 -3.47
CA VAL A 227 10.71 14.01 -2.48
C VAL A 227 11.50 12.94 -1.73
N PHE A 228 10.86 11.87 -1.25
CA PHE A 228 11.54 10.77 -0.56
C PHE A 228 12.66 10.17 -1.42
N VAL A 229 12.37 9.80 -2.68
CA VAL A 229 13.35 9.17 -3.57
C VAL A 229 14.56 10.08 -3.79
N LYS A 230 14.34 11.38 -4.03
CA LYS A 230 15.41 12.37 -4.20
C LYS A 230 16.28 12.55 -2.95
N ARG A 231 15.77 12.28 -1.74
CA ARG A 231 16.52 12.42 -0.47
C ARG A 231 17.17 11.13 -0.01
N TRP A 232 16.48 10.00 -0.14
CA TRP A 232 16.96 8.70 0.34
C TRP A 232 18.00 8.06 -0.59
N PHE A 233 17.83 8.25 -1.90
CA PHE A 233 18.72 7.74 -2.95
C PHE A 233 19.58 8.83 -3.60
N ASP A 234 19.76 9.98 -2.92
CA ASP A 234 20.57 11.13 -3.34
C ASP A 234 21.97 10.74 -3.87
N ASN A 235 22.66 9.87 -3.14
CA ASN A 235 24.00 9.35 -3.42
C ASN A 235 24.00 8.15 -4.39
N LYS A 236 22.91 7.90 -5.12
CA LYS A 236 22.80 6.83 -6.13
C LYS A 236 22.67 7.43 -7.53
N PRO A 237 23.15 6.74 -8.59
CA PRO A 237 22.91 7.14 -9.97
C PRO A 237 21.42 7.37 -10.23
N TRP A 238 21.10 8.37 -11.06
CA TRP A 238 19.72 8.76 -11.32
C TRP A 238 18.88 7.60 -11.88
N THR A 239 19.49 6.65 -12.61
CA THR A 239 18.81 5.44 -13.09
C THR A 239 18.32 4.55 -11.97
N ARG A 240 19.05 4.46 -10.83
CA ARG A 240 18.58 3.80 -9.61
C ARG A 240 17.50 4.62 -8.91
N GLN A 241 17.63 5.95 -8.82
CA GLN A 241 16.58 6.82 -8.27
C GLN A 241 15.26 6.64 -9.05
N HIS A 242 15.34 6.64 -10.38
CA HIS A 242 14.21 6.40 -11.28
C HIS A 242 13.62 4.98 -11.15
N THR A 243 14.47 3.96 -10.96
CA THR A 243 14.00 2.60 -10.66
C THR A 243 13.22 2.56 -9.33
N ALA A 244 13.70 3.22 -8.28
CA ALA A 244 12.97 3.32 -7.01
C ALA A 244 11.65 4.08 -7.18
N LEU A 245 11.65 5.19 -7.93
CA LEU A 245 10.46 5.97 -8.22
C LEU A 245 9.36 5.11 -8.86
N ILE A 246 9.68 4.42 -9.95
CA ILE A 246 8.71 3.53 -10.63
C ILE A 246 8.20 2.44 -9.69
N LEU A 247 9.10 1.75 -8.96
CA LEU A 247 8.69 0.65 -8.08
C LEU A 247 7.84 1.11 -6.88
N ILE A 248 8.12 2.26 -6.27
CA ILE A 248 7.28 2.78 -5.18
C ILE A 248 5.92 3.25 -5.74
N LEU A 249 5.91 3.92 -6.90
CA LEU A 249 4.67 4.42 -7.51
C LEU A 249 3.75 3.33 -8.07
N LEU A 250 4.30 2.16 -8.39
CA LEU A 250 3.56 1.00 -8.91
C LEU A 250 3.34 -0.10 -7.85
N GLN A 251 3.31 0.26 -6.56
CA GLN A 251 3.00 -0.67 -5.48
C GLN A 251 1.60 -1.28 -5.67
N PRO A 252 1.46 -2.60 -5.90
CA PRO A 252 0.22 -3.19 -6.42
C PRO A 252 -0.96 -3.06 -5.45
N GLY A 253 -0.76 -3.46 -4.18
CA GLY A 253 -1.81 -3.42 -3.16
C GLY A 253 -2.40 -2.03 -2.94
N LEU A 254 -1.58 -0.98 -2.90
CA LEU A 254 -2.08 0.39 -2.68
C LEU A 254 -2.94 0.87 -3.84
N ILE A 255 -2.52 0.59 -5.09
CA ILE A 255 -3.29 1.00 -6.27
C ILE A 255 -4.63 0.26 -6.33
N LEU A 256 -4.64 -1.05 -6.10
CA LEU A 256 -5.87 -1.85 -6.13
C LEU A 256 -6.87 -1.40 -5.06
N ILE A 257 -6.40 -1.06 -3.85
CA ILE A 257 -7.28 -0.64 -2.76
C ILE A 257 -7.80 0.79 -2.95
N ASP A 258 -6.97 1.74 -3.36
CA ASP A 258 -7.44 3.13 -3.51
C ASP A 258 -8.21 3.32 -4.83
N HIS A 259 -7.68 2.83 -5.95
CA HIS A 259 -8.21 3.11 -7.30
C HIS A 259 -9.14 2.01 -7.84
N GLY A 260 -9.15 0.81 -7.24
CA GLY A 260 -10.11 -0.25 -7.54
C GLY A 260 -11.24 -0.29 -6.51
N HIS A 261 -10.93 -0.75 -5.31
CA HIS A 261 -11.86 -0.90 -4.18
C HIS A 261 -12.53 0.42 -3.74
N PHE A 262 -11.84 1.56 -3.91
CA PHE A 262 -12.28 2.93 -3.56
C PHE A 262 -11.95 3.37 -2.13
N GLN A 263 -10.73 3.87 -1.94
CA GLN A 263 -10.23 4.37 -0.66
C GLN A 263 -9.25 5.55 -0.84
N TYR A 264 -9.03 6.29 0.24
CA TYR A 264 -8.05 7.39 0.32
C TYR A 264 -6.85 7.04 1.23
N ASN A 265 -6.28 5.83 1.13
CA ASN A 265 -5.15 5.46 2.01
C ASN A 265 -3.85 6.19 1.63
N SER A 266 -3.65 6.41 0.33
CA SER A 266 -2.58 7.21 -0.26
C SER A 266 -2.42 8.57 0.42
N VAL A 267 -3.51 9.25 0.78
CA VAL A 267 -3.45 10.56 1.47
C VAL A 267 -2.77 10.45 2.84
N MET A 268 -3.20 9.51 3.69
CA MET A 268 -2.58 9.28 5.01
C MET A 268 -1.13 8.80 4.85
N LEU A 269 -0.89 7.82 3.97
CA LEU A 269 0.46 7.27 3.73
C LEU A 269 1.39 8.32 3.12
N GLY A 270 0.86 9.25 2.33
CA GLY A 270 1.56 10.38 1.73
C GLY A 270 1.94 11.44 2.76
N PHE A 271 1.05 11.77 3.69
CA PHE A 271 1.41 12.62 4.84
C PHE A 271 2.46 11.96 5.74
N VAL A 272 2.40 10.65 5.97
CA VAL A 272 3.49 9.90 6.65
C VAL A 272 4.80 9.99 5.86
N LEU A 273 4.74 9.90 4.53
CA LEU A 273 5.92 9.97 3.67
C LEU A 273 6.55 11.37 3.62
N TRP A 274 5.73 12.42 3.64
CA TRP A 274 6.17 13.80 3.84
C TRP A 274 6.81 14.00 5.22
N ALA A 275 6.22 13.43 6.28
CA ALA A 275 6.81 13.46 7.61
C ALA A 275 8.19 12.81 7.63
N VAL A 276 8.32 11.60 7.06
CA VAL A 276 9.60 10.91 6.86
C VAL A 276 10.57 11.79 6.07
N ALA A 277 10.18 12.35 4.93
CA ALA A 277 11.04 13.21 4.12
C ALA A 277 11.57 14.44 4.90
N CYS A 278 10.75 15.05 5.76
CA CYS A 278 11.18 16.13 6.66
C CYS A 278 12.16 15.62 7.73
N PHE A 279 11.91 14.47 8.37
CA PHE A 279 12.83 13.85 9.33
C PHE A 279 14.17 13.47 8.69
N LEU A 280 14.18 13.05 7.41
CA LEU A 280 15.40 12.80 6.63
C LEU A 280 16.21 14.07 6.35
N ASN A 281 15.59 15.24 6.36
CA ASN A 281 16.24 16.55 6.24
C ASN A 281 16.43 17.25 7.60
N ASP A 282 16.22 16.54 8.72
CA ASP A 282 16.28 17.07 10.09
C ASP A 282 15.30 18.22 10.39
N GLN A 283 14.27 18.39 9.54
CA GLN A 283 13.18 19.35 9.69
C GLN A 283 12.10 18.80 10.64
N ASP A 284 12.51 18.45 11.87
CA ASP A 284 11.72 17.65 12.80
C ASP A 284 10.35 18.27 13.14
N VAL A 285 10.26 19.61 13.26
CA VAL A 285 9.00 20.32 13.51
C VAL A 285 8.01 20.15 12.36
N LEU A 286 8.44 20.37 11.11
CA LEU A 286 7.59 20.22 9.93
C LEU A 286 7.19 18.76 9.71
N GLY A 287 8.09 17.82 10.01
CA GLY A 287 7.79 16.39 10.00
C GLY A 287 6.71 16.02 11.02
N SER A 288 6.74 16.57 12.22
CA SER A 288 5.67 16.39 13.21
C SER A 288 4.33 16.96 12.75
N ILE A 289 4.31 18.12 12.08
CA ILE A 289 3.07 18.68 11.51
C ILE A 289 2.48 17.71 10.47
N PHE A 290 3.28 17.24 9.51
CA PHE A 290 2.82 16.25 8.52
C PHE A 290 2.36 14.93 9.16
N PHE A 291 3.02 14.48 10.23
CA PHE A 291 2.59 13.28 10.95
C PHE A 291 1.26 13.49 11.69
N CYS A 292 1.03 14.68 12.26
CA CYS A 292 -0.27 15.07 12.82
C CYS A 292 -1.36 15.18 11.75
N LEU A 293 -1.04 15.63 10.52
CA LEU A 293 -1.98 15.61 9.40
C LEU A 293 -2.34 14.17 8.97
N ALA A 294 -1.36 13.24 8.97
CA ALA A 294 -1.63 11.83 8.71
C ALA A 294 -2.60 11.23 9.74
N LEU A 295 -2.35 11.47 11.04
CA LEU A 295 -3.22 11.09 12.14
C LEU A 295 -4.60 11.75 12.04
N GLY A 296 -4.65 13.02 11.64
CA GLY A 296 -5.88 13.78 11.39
C GLY A 296 -6.67 13.31 10.18
N PHE A 297 -6.05 12.56 9.25
CA PHE A 297 -6.73 11.99 8.08
C PHE A 297 -7.26 10.58 8.35
N LYS A 298 -6.41 9.66 8.83
CA LYS A 298 -6.81 8.33 9.31
C LYS A 298 -6.03 7.96 10.57
N GLN A 299 -6.76 7.63 11.64
CA GLN A 299 -6.23 7.24 12.94
C GLN A 299 -5.27 6.03 12.88
N MET A 300 -5.37 5.20 11.84
CA MET A 300 -4.47 4.05 11.61
C MET A 300 -3.00 4.45 11.43
N ALA A 301 -2.69 5.73 11.14
CA ALA A 301 -1.31 6.24 11.18
C ALA A 301 -0.65 6.10 12.58
N LEU A 302 -1.43 5.90 13.65
CA LEU A 302 -0.94 5.57 14.99
C LEU A 302 0.00 4.36 15.03
N TYR A 303 -0.10 3.45 14.07
CA TYR A 303 0.77 2.27 13.98
C TYR A 303 2.26 2.64 13.80
N PHE A 304 2.55 3.86 13.31
CA PHE A 304 3.90 4.41 13.21
C PHE A 304 4.30 5.26 14.44
N SER A 305 3.35 5.66 15.28
CA SER A 305 3.59 6.63 16.36
C SER A 305 4.68 6.21 17.35
N PRO A 306 4.78 4.95 17.80
CA PRO A 306 5.88 4.53 18.69
C PRO A 306 7.26 4.74 18.06
N ALA A 307 7.43 4.42 16.78
CA ALA A 307 8.69 4.58 16.05
C ALA A 307 9.05 6.08 15.85
N VAL A 308 8.07 6.90 15.44
CA VAL A 308 8.26 8.36 15.26
C VAL A 308 8.55 9.04 16.59
N PHE A 309 7.84 8.68 17.66
CA PHE A 309 8.06 9.18 19.01
C PHE A 309 9.46 8.82 19.52
N SER A 310 9.85 7.54 19.47
CA SER A 310 11.18 7.10 19.89
C SER A 310 12.31 7.75 19.08
N TYR A 311 12.11 7.97 17.78
CA TYR A 311 13.07 8.70 16.94
C TYR A 311 13.25 10.15 17.41
N LEU A 312 12.16 10.91 17.55
CA LEU A 312 12.21 12.32 17.91
C LEU A 312 12.67 12.55 19.36
N LEU A 313 12.21 11.73 20.30
CA LEU A 313 12.68 11.76 21.68
C LEU A 313 14.17 11.39 21.74
N GLY A 314 14.61 10.35 21.03
CA GLY A 314 16.01 9.96 20.96
C GLY A 314 16.91 11.06 20.39
N LYS A 315 16.47 11.77 19.34
CA LYS A 315 17.17 12.95 18.82
C LYS A 315 17.21 14.11 19.83
N SER A 316 16.19 14.24 20.68
CA SER A 316 16.10 15.31 21.68
C SER A 316 17.03 15.05 22.86
N LEU A 317 17.02 13.83 23.40
CA LEU A 317 17.92 13.39 24.49
C LEU A 317 19.41 13.58 24.15
N ARG A 318 19.77 13.47 22.86
CA ARG A 318 21.14 13.69 22.35
C ARG A 318 21.58 15.16 22.27
N GLN A 319 20.71 16.13 22.58
CA GLN A 319 21.04 17.56 22.59
C GLN A 319 21.40 18.11 23.98
N GLY A 320 21.62 17.24 24.97
CA GLY A 320 21.80 17.63 26.37
C GLY A 320 20.49 18.10 27.01
N PHE A 321 20.51 18.40 28.33
CA PHE A 321 19.29 18.66 29.10
C PHE A 321 18.45 19.83 28.54
N PHE A 322 19.05 21.03 28.44
CA PHE A 322 18.36 22.22 27.93
C PHE A 322 17.98 22.11 26.44
N GLY A 323 18.83 21.49 25.61
CA GLY A 323 18.53 21.25 24.21
C GLY A 323 17.36 20.29 24.01
N CYS A 324 17.31 19.22 24.81
CA CYS A 324 16.18 18.29 24.86
C CYS A 324 14.88 19.01 25.21
N ILE A 325 14.86 19.76 26.30
CA ILE A 325 13.67 20.53 26.74
C ILE A 325 13.22 21.49 25.63
N TRP A 326 14.12 22.31 25.08
CA TRP A 326 13.75 23.24 24.01
C TRP A 326 13.20 22.57 22.75
N LYS A 327 13.75 21.41 22.39
CA LYS A 327 13.27 20.64 21.26
C LYS A 327 11.91 20.01 21.53
N LEU A 328 11.70 19.43 22.72
CA LEU A 328 10.42 18.88 23.13
C LEU A 328 9.33 19.97 23.21
N ILE A 329 9.65 21.18 23.67
CA ILE A 329 8.72 22.33 23.62
C ILE A 329 8.34 22.66 22.17
N LYS A 330 9.31 22.78 21.25
CA LYS A 330 9.04 23.06 19.82
C LYS A 330 8.18 21.99 19.16
N LEU A 331 8.44 20.71 19.44
CA LEU A 331 7.66 19.59 18.93
C LEU A 331 6.25 19.55 19.56
N GLY A 332 6.15 19.78 20.87
CA GLY A 332 4.88 19.83 21.60
C GLY A 332 3.96 20.95 21.10
N ILE A 333 4.49 22.16 20.91
CA ILE A 333 3.76 23.28 20.30
C ILE A 333 3.26 22.91 18.90
N ALA A 334 4.10 22.30 18.06
CA ALA A 334 3.71 21.89 16.71
C ALA A 334 2.56 20.87 16.71
N VAL A 335 2.62 19.87 17.60
CA VAL A 335 1.55 18.86 17.76
C VAL A 335 0.26 19.51 18.28
N ILE A 336 0.35 20.29 19.37
CA ILE A 336 -0.81 20.94 20.01
C ILE A 336 -1.49 21.91 19.05
N LEU A 337 -0.75 22.75 18.33
CA LEU A 337 -1.33 23.68 17.36
C LEU A 337 -1.94 22.95 16.16
N THR A 338 -1.27 21.92 15.61
CA THR A 338 -1.81 21.21 14.43
C THR A 338 -3.09 20.45 14.78
N LEU A 339 -3.11 19.69 15.88
CA LEU A 339 -4.30 18.97 16.31
C LEU A 339 -5.38 19.93 16.83
N GLY A 340 -5.00 20.97 17.57
CA GLY A 340 -5.92 22.00 18.05
C GLY A 340 -6.65 22.73 16.92
N LEU A 341 -5.96 23.04 15.82
CA LEU A 341 -6.58 23.61 14.62
C LEU A 341 -7.54 22.63 13.95
N LEU A 342 -7.14 21.37 13.75
CA LEU A 342 -7.99 20.34 13.12
C LEU A 342 -9.29 20.10 13.91
N PHE A 343 -9.19 20.01 15.24
CA PHE A 343 -10.31 19.75 16.14
C PHE A 343 -11.05 21.03 16.58
N SER A 344 -10.58 22.23 16.18
CA SER A 344 -11.07 23.52 16.68
C SER A 344 -12.59 23.72 16.70
N PRO A 345 -13.41 23.22 15.75
CA PRO A 345 -14.87 23.37 15.81
C PRO A 345 -15.52 22.70 17.01
N TRP A 346 -14.92 21.62 17.54
CA TRP A 346 -15.47 20.76 18.61
C TRP A 346 -14.78 20.98 19.97
N LEU A 347 -13.81 21.90 20.07
CA LEU A 347 -13.13 22.21 21.35
C LEU A 347 -13.99 23.01 22.34
N GLN A 348 -15.20 23.44 21.94
CA GLN A 348 -16.05 24.29 22.78
C GLN A 348 -16.84 23.52 23.85
N SER A 349 -17.04 22.22 23.68
CA SER A 349 -17.73 21.36 24.65
C SER A 349 -16.99 20.04 24.83
N GLN A 350 -16.94 19.55 26.07
CA GLN A 350 -16.41 18.21 26.35
C GLN A 350 -17.24 17.12 25.67
N GLU A 351 -18.56 17.31 25.52
CA GLU A 351 -19.44 16.36 24.85
C GLU A 351 -19.15 16.28 23.35
N GLU A 352 -18.90 17.43 22.70
CA GLU A 352 -18.58 17.49 21.27
C GLU A 352 -17.26 16.78 20.97
N ILE A 353 -16.17 17.09 21.69
CA ILE A 353 -14.87 16.44 21.46
C ILE A 353 -14.92 14.93 21.80
N LEU A 354 -15.61 14.53 22.88
CA LEU A 354 -15.78 13.11 23.22
C LEU A 354 -16.59 12.36 22.16
N GLN A 355 -17.61 12.98 21.57
CA GLN A 355 -18.36 12.39 20.46
C GLN A 355 -17.44 12.14 19.24
N VAL A 356 -16.58 13.09 18.87
CA VAL A 356 -15.59 12.90 17.79
C VAL A 356 -14.62 11.77 18.13
N ILE A 357 -14.08 11.73 19.35
CA ILE A 357 -13.14 10.68 19.79
C ILE A 357 -13.79 9.29 19.77
N ASN A 358 -15.03 9.16 20.24
CA ASN A 358 -15.78 7.91 20.26
C ASN A 358 -16.12 7.39 18.84
N ARG A 359 -16.31 8.28 17.86
CA ARG A 359 -16.45 7.93 16.44
C ARG A 359 -15.14 7.40 15.85
N ILE A 360 -14.01 8.04 16.16
CA ILE A 360 -12.68 7.65 15.67
C ILE A 360 -12.20 6.32 16.29
N PHE A 361 -12.50 6.09 17.57
CA PHE A 361 -12.08 4.89 18.31
C PHE A 361 -13.28 4.11 18.85
N PRO A 362 -14.01 3.35 17.99
CA PRO A 362 -15.17 2.58 18.40
C PRO A 362 -14.76 1.30 19.16
N VAL A 363 -14.49 1.43 20.46
CA VAL A 363 -13.98 0.36 21.36
C VAL A 363 -14.84 -0.92 21.40
N PHE A 364 -16.09 -0.87 20.91
CA PHE A 364 -17.07 -1.95 21.01
C PHE A 364 -17.60 -2.48 19.66
N ARG A 365 -16.91 -2.25 18.52
CA ARG A 365 -17.21 -3.05 17.31
C ARG A 365 -16.71 -4.49 17.50
N GLY A 366 -17.54 -5.46 17.11
CA GLY A 366 -17.36 -6.87 17.47
C GLY A 366 -16.08 -7.53 16.92
N LEU A 367 -15.63 -8.56 17.64
CA LEU A 367 -14.41 -9.33 17.39
C LEU A 367 -14.43 -10.11 16.06
N TYR A 368 -13.33 -10.01 15.28
CA TYR A 368 -13.02 -10.80 14.08
C TYR A 368 -14.21 -11.03 13.13
N GLN A 369 -14.74 -9.96 12.53
CA GLN A 369 -15.75 -10.10 11.47
C GLN A 369 -15.15 -10.64 10.16
N ASP A 370 -13.91 -10.24 9.85
CA ASP A 370 -13.24 -10.55 8.58
C ASP A 370 -12.03 -11.50 8.76
N LYS A 371 -11.64 -12.21 7.69
CA LYS A 371 -10.62 -13.28 7.72
C LYS A 371 -9.23 -12.70 7.48
N VAL A 372 -8.77 -11.89 8.43
CA VAL A 372 -7.51 -11.14 8.35
C VAL A 372 -6.29 -12.01 8.66
N ALA A 373 -5.19 -11.79 7.94
CA ALA A 373 -3.89 -12.43 8.15
C ALA A 373 -3.14 -12.00 9.44
N ASN A 374 -3.83 -11.91 10.58
CA ASN A 374 -3.24 -11.63 11.89
C ASN A 374 -3.08 -12.92 12.73
N VAL A 375 -2.28 -12.85 13.81
CA VAL A 375 -1.97 -14.02 14.65
C VAL A 375 -3.22 -14.60 15.30
N TRP A 376 -4.13 -13.74 15.75
CA TRP A 376 -5.33 -14.18 16.46
C TRP A 376 -6.32 -14.93 15.58
N CYS A 377 -6.54 -14.47 14.34
CA CYS A 377 -7.36 -15.19 13.36
C CYS A 377 -6.74 -16.55 13.04
N ALA A 378 -5.42 -16.59 12.80
CA ALA A 378 -4.70 -17.84 12.54
C ALA A 378 -4.79 -18.84 13.70
N VAL A 379 -4.55 -18.40 14.94
CA VAL A 379 -4.70 -19.24 16.14
C VAL A 379 -6.15 -19.69 16.33
N ASN A 380 -7.12 -18.80 16.11
CA ASN A 380 -8.56 -19.10 16.27
C ASN A 380 -9.10 -20.15 15.28
N VAL A 381 -8.37 -20.48 14.21
CA VAL A 381 -8.72 -21.64 13.35
C VAL A 381 -8.57 -22.95 14.14
N VAL A 382 -7.47 -23.10 14.88
CA VAL A 382 -7.06 -24.34 15.57
C VAL A 382 -7.53 -24.36 17.03
N VAL A 383 -7.20 -23.32 17.80
CA VAL A 383 -7.59 -23.15 19.21
C VAL A 383 -8.68 -22.10 19.25
N LYS A 384 -9.92 -22.47 19.56
CA LYS A 384 -11.07 -21.55 19.59
C LYS A 384 -10.98 -20.59 20.79
N ILE A 385 -10.05 -19.64 20.73
CA ILE A 385 -9.80 -18.65 21.80
C ILE A 385 -11.03 -17.83 22.17
N ARG A 386 -11.99 -17.68 21.24
CA ARG A 386 -13.30 -17.06 21.47
C ARG A 386 -14.20 -17.82 22.43
N ASP A 387 -14.03 -19.13 22.51
CA ASP A 387 -14.86 -20.03 23.33
C ASP A 387 -14.20 -20.27 24.71
N ILE A 388 -12.98 -19.76 24.90
CA ILE A 388 -12.14 -19.92 26.10
C ILE A 388 -12.03 -18.60 26.89
N PHE A 389 -11.99 -17.45 26.20
CA PHE A 389 -11.74 -16.15 26.83
C PHE A 389 -12.78 -15.08 26.46
N ASP A 390 -13.12 -14.26 27.45
CA ASP A 390 -13.97 -13.09 27.26
C ASP A 390 -13.35 -12.06 26.32
N THR A 391 -14.22 -11.34 25.60
CA THR A 391 -13.85 -10.27 24.66
C THR A 391 -12.98 -9.19 25.33
N LYS A 392 -13.24 -8.88 26.62
CA LYS A 392 -12.47 -7.91 27.41
C LYS A 392 -11.04 -8.40 27.69
N ASP A 393 -10.82 -9.68 27.88
CA ASP A 393 -9.50 -10.25 28.18
C ASP A 393 -8.69 -10.47 26.90
N LEU A 394 -9.34 -10.92 25.82
CA LEU A 394 -8.75 -10.91 24.48
C LEU A 394 -8.25 -9.51 24.08
N LEU A 395 -8.98 -8.44 24.41
CA LEU A 395 -8.54 -7.05 24.18
C LEU A 395 -7.30 -6.69 25.01
N LYS A 396 -7.26 -7.05 26.30
CA LYS A 396 -6.07 -6.84 27.16
C LYS A 396 -4.85 -7.61 26.65
N PHE A 397 -5.02 -8.89 26.32
CA PHE A 397 -3.93 -9.74 25.82
C PHE A 397 -3.39 -9.22 24.48
N SER A 398 -4.27 -8.82 23.55
CA SER A 398 -3.88 -8.21 22.27
C SER A 398 -3.11 -6.90 22.46
N THR A 399 -3.58 -6.05 23.38
CA THR A 399 -2.93 -4.78 23.71
C THR A 399 -1.53 -5.01 24.29
N LEU A 400 -1.40 -5.92 25.26
CA LEU A 400 -0.12 -6.27 25.87
C LEU A 400 0.84 -6.92 24.88
N ALA A 401 0.38 -7.88 24.07
CA ALA A 401 1.18 -8.52 23.04
C ALA A 401 1.71 -7.52 22.01
N THR A 402 0.85 -6.61 21.53
CA THR A 402 1.23 -5.54 20.60
C THR A 402 2.30 -4.63 21.19
N LEU A 403 2.11 -4.17 22.44
CA LEU A 403 3.07 -3.33 23.17
C LEU A 403 4.43 -4.02 23.32
N LEU A 404 4.44 -5.27 23.82
CA LEU A 404 5.67 -6.04 24.01
C LEU A 404 6.40 -6.33 22.69
N ALA A 405 5.67 -6.47 21.58
CA ALA A 405 6.26 -6.75 20.28
C ALA A 405 6.96 -5.54 19.63
N PHE A 406 6.40 -4.31 19.72
CA PHE A 406 7.07 -3.14 19.15
C PHE A 406 8.12 -2.51 20.08
N LEU A 407 8.02 -2.73 21.40
CA LEU A 407 8.84 -2.05 22.40
C LEU A 407 10.36 -2.24 22.19
N PRO A 408 10.91 -3.45 21.90
CA PRO A 408 12.35 -3.62 21.70
C PRO A 408 12.89 -2.79 20.52
N SER A 409 12.14 -2.75 19.41
CA SER A 409 12.47 -1.94 18.24
C SER A 409 12.47 -0.44 18.59
N CYS A 410 11.46 0.02 19.32
CA CYS A 410 11.31 1.43 19.71
C CYS A 410 12.41 1.86 20.70
N LEU A 411 12.74 1.02 21.70
CA LEU A 411 13.84 1.27 22.63
C LEU A 411 15.21 1.31 21.92
N HIS A 412 15.47 0.41 20.98
CA HIS A 412 16.69 0.46 20.17
C HIS A 412 16.79 1.78 19.38
N LEU A 413 15.67 2.24 18.80
CA LEU A 413 15.64 3.50 18.06
C LEU A 413 15.79 4.73 18.96
N LEU A 414 15.20 4.71 20.16
CA LEU A 414 15.34 5.74 21.18
C LEU A 414 16.81 5.95 21.55
N VAL A 415 17.55 4.87 21.78
CA VAL A 415 18.99 4.92 22.08
C VAL A 415 19.81 5.32 20.85
N LYS A 416 19.46 4.84 19.64
CA LYS A 416 20.19 5.09 18.38
C LYS A 416 19.27 5.63 17.27
N PRO A 417 18.89 6.92 17.32
CA PRO A 417 17.91 7.55 16.42
C PRO A 417 18.52 7.85 15.03
N THR A 418 18.78 6.80 14.25
CA THR A 418 19.30 6.93 12.88
C THR A 418 18.17 6.98 11.86
N LYS A 419 18.40 7.63 10.72
CA LYS A 419 17.44 7.72 9.60
C LYS A 419 17.03 6.34 9.06
N ARG A 420 17.93 5.34 9.10
CA ARG A 420 17.63 3.94 8.73
C ARG A 420 16.91 3.16 9.84
N GLY A 421 17.25 3.43 11.09
CA GLY A 421 16.53 2.88 12.25
C GLY A 421 15.06 3.30 12.27
N LEU A 422 14.75 4.55 11.87
CA LEU A 422 13.37 5.02 11.76
C LEU A 422 12.54 4.14 10.81
N ILE A 423 13.01 3.90 9.57
CA ILE A 423 12.27 3.11 8.60
C ILE A 423 12.06 1.67 9.09
N TYR A 424 13.10 1.00 9.60
CA TYR A 424 12.92 -0.36 10.16
C TYR A 424 11.99 -0.38 11.38
N SER A 425 12.05 0.62 12.26
CA SER A 425 11.18 0.67 13.43
C SER A 425 9.72 0.97 13.04
N MET A 426 9.49 1.78 11.99
CA MET A 426 8.16 1.94 11.40
C MET A 426 7.63 0.61 10.86
N ILE A 427 8.45 -0.20 10.18
CA ILE A 427 8.07 -1.56 9.74
C ILE A 427 7.73 -2.43 10.95
N ASN A 428 8.63 -2.52 11.93
CA ASN A 428 8.48 -3.41 13.08
C ASN A 428 7.29 -3.03 13.96
N ALA A 429 7.07 -1.73 14.23
CA ALA A 429 5.92 -1.25 14.99
C ALA A 429 4.60 -1.50 14.24
N SER A 430 4.50 -1.14 12.97
CA SER A 430 3.26 -1.33 12.20
C SER A 430 2.95 -2.81 11.92
N LEU A 431 3.96 -3.67 11.76
CA LEU A 431 3.76 -5.12 11.74
C LEU A 431 3.30 -5.67 13.10
N SER A 432 3.85 -5.19 14.23
CA SER A 432 3.35 -5.56 15.56
C SER A 432 1.87 -5.20 15.74
N PHE A 433 1.46 -3.99 15.34
CA PHE A 433 0.05 -3.61 15.35
C PHE A 433 -0.78 -4.50 14.42
N PHE A 434 -0.36 -4.73 13.17
CA PHE A 434 -1.10 -5.56 12.23
C PHE A 434 -1.25 -7.03 12.69
N LEU A 435 -0.20 -7.62 13.26
CA LEU A 435 -0.18 -9.02 13.67
C LEU A 435 -0.92 -9.28 14.98
N LEU A 436 -0.87 -8.34 15.94
CA LEU A 436 -1.23 -8.57 17.34
C LEU A 436 -2.31 -7.63 17.88
N SER A 437 -2.79 -6.64 17.13
CA SER A 437 -3.94 -5.85 17.57
C SER A 437 -5.22 -6.68 17.56
N PHE A 438 -6.12 -6.33 18.48
CA PHE A 438 -7.42 -6.98 18.67
C PHE A 438 -8.34 -6.86 17.45
N GLN A 439 -8.36 -5.67 16.83
CA GLN A 439 -9.12 -5.38 15.63
C GLN A 439 -8.17 -4.85 14.55
N VAL A 440 -8.20 -5.51 13.40
CA VAL A 440 -7.36 -5.28 12.21
C VAL A 440 -8.27 -5.56 11.00
N HIS A 441 -7.99 -4.95 9.85
CA HIS A 441 -8.67 -5.24 8.59
C HIS A 441 -7.63 -5.66 7.55
N GLU A 442 -8.01 -6.43 6.53
CA GLU A 442 -7.10 -6.92 5.46
C GLU A 442 -6.29 -5.76 4.86
N LYS A 443 -6.99 -4.64 4.59
CA LYS A 443 -6.46 -3.40 4.01
C LYS A 443 -5.35 -2.74 4.84
N SER A 444 -5.28 -2.98 6.15
CA SER A 444 -4.29 -2.32 7.01
C SER A 444 -2.87 -2.87 6.84
N ILE A 445 -2.67 -3.97 6.08
CA ILE A 445 -1.34 -4.43 5.65
C ILE A 445 -0.60 -3.38 4.80
N LEU A 446 -1.33 -2.45 4.17
CA LEU A 446 -0.74 -1.32 3.44
C LEU A 446 0.12 -0.41 4.34
N ILE A 447 -0.15 -0.39 5.64
CA ILE A 447 0.56 0.43 6.63
C ILE A 447 2.01 -0.06 6.78
N PRO A 448 2.32 -1.32 7.15
CA PRO A 448 3.68 -1.85 7.08
C PRO A 448 4.22 -1.95 5.65
N ALA A 449 3.37 -2.12 4.63
CA ALA A 449 3.83 -2.18 3.25
C ALA A 449 4.48 -0.86 2.78
N LEU A 450 4.05 0.31 3.28
CA LEU A 450 4.69 1.60 2.95
C LEU A 450 6.20 1.59 3.26
N PRO A 451 6.66 1.52 4.53
CA PRO A 451 8.08 1.59 4.84
C PRO A 451 8.88 0.38 4.34
N VAL A 452 8.25 -0.79 4.14
CA VAL A 452 8.89 -1.91 3.42
C VAL A 452 9.19 -1.53 1.97
N THR A 453 8.25 -0.90 1.26
CA THR A 453 8.41 -0.45 -0.14
C THR A 453 9.40 0.70 -0.26
N LEU A 454 9.53 1.57 0.76
CA LEU A 454 10.59 2.58 0.80
C LEU A 454 12.01 1.97 0.79
N LEU A 455 12.18 0.73 1.26
CA LEU A 455 13.44 -0.02 1.22
C LEU A 455 13.64 -0.86 -0.07
N ILE A 456 12.85 -0.67 -1.13
CA ILE A 456 12.86 -1.55 -2.33
C ILE A 456 14.22 -1.69 -3.04
N LEU A 457 15.17 -0.76 -2.84
CA LEU A 457 16.55 -0.89 -3.35
C LEU A 457 17.61 -1.23 -2.28
N ASP A 458 17.26 -1.19 -0.99
CA ASP A 458 18.14 -1.56 0.12
C ASP A 458 17.88 -2.99 0.64
N GLU A 459 16.65 -3.48 0.48
CA GLU A 459 16.18 -4.83 0.84
C GLU A 459 15.40 -5.49 -0.31
N PRO A 460 15.94 -5.59 -1.55
CA PRO A 460 15.10 -5.70 -2.75
C PRO A 460 14.23 -6.96 -2.79
N ALA A 461 14.80 -8.12 -2.49
CA ALA A 461 14.05 -9.38 -2.51
C ALA A 461 13.00 -9.45 -1.40
N ALA A 462 13.34 -8.98 -0.20
CA ALA A 462 12.43 -8.94 0.93
C ALA A 462 11.24 -8.00 0.65
N ALA A 463 11.49 -6.78 0.15
CA ALA A 463 10.45 -5.80 -0.15
C ALA A 463 9.57 -6.20 -1.36
N SER A 464 10.15 -6.87 -2.36
CA SER A 464 9.41 -7.36 -3.53
C SER A 464 8.46 -8.50 -3.17
N LEU A 465 8.94 -9.48 -2.39
CA LEU A 465 8.15 -10.60 -1.90
C LEU A 465 7.08 -10.13 -0.89
N PHE A 466 7.40 -9.21 0.01
CA PHE A 466 6.43 -8.66 0.96
C PHE A 466 5.24 -8.00 0.25
N ASN A 467 5.49 -7.18 -0.78
CA ASN A 467 4.41 -6.57 -1.56
C ASN A 467 3.58 -7.60 -2.34
N THR A 468 4.20 -8.71 -2.75
CA THR A 468 3.48 -9.83 -3.38
C THR A 468 2.53 -10.48 -2.36
N MET A 469 3.02 -10.78 -1.15
CA MET A 469 2.23 -11.36 -0.06
C MET A 469 1.13 -10.42 0.44
N ALA A 470 1.44 -9.14 0.67
CA ALA A 470 0.48 -8.11 1.08
C ALA A 470 -0.65 -7.91 0.07
N THR A 471 -0.37 -8.06 -1.23
CA THR A 471 -1.41 -7.98 -2.26
C THR A 471 -2.24 -9.27 -2.30
N PHE A 472 -1.60 -10.44 -2.16
CA PHE A 472 -2.31 -11.72 -2.07
C PHE A 472 -3.21 -11.82 -0.82
N SER A 473 -2.79 -11.27 0.32
CA SER A 473 -3.60 -11.25 1.55
C SER A 473 -4.88 -10.42 1.45
N MET A 474 -5.00 -9.57 0.43
CA MET A 474 -6.20 -8.78 0.14
C MET A 474 -7.03 -9.35 -1.02
N PHE A 475 -6.60 -10.45 -1.65
CA PHE A 475 -7.32 -11.06 -2.77
C PHE A 475 -8.79 -11.42 -2.47
N PRO A 476 -9.15 -12.01 -1.30
CA PRO A 476 -10.54 -12.34 -1.01
C PRO A 476 -11.47 -11.12 -1.01
N LEU A 477 -10.98 -9.96 -0.55
CA LEU A 477 -11.71 -8.68 -0.62
C LEU A 477 -11.86 -8.21 -2.07
N LEU A 478 -10.76 -8.18 -2.84
CA LEU A 478 -10.78 -7.76 -4.25
C LEU A 478 -11.70 -8.64 -5.11
N ARG A 479 -11.79 -9.94 -4.79
CA ARG A 479 -12.70 -10.88 -5.45
C ARG A 479 -14.17 -10.58 -5.17
N GLN A 480 -14.53 -10.20 -3.94
CA GLN A 480 -15.91 -9.81 -3.60
C GLN A 480 -16.40 -8.58 -4.40
N GLU A 481 -15.48 -7.83 -5.00
CA GLU A 481 -15.74 -6.59 -5.73
C GLU A 481 -15.51 -6.72 -7.23
N ALA A 482 -15.33 -7.95 -7.74
CA ALA A 482 -15.04 -8.25 -9.15
C ALA A 482 -13.76 -7.56 -9.69
N LEU A 483 -12.71 -7.46 -8.87
CA LEU A 483 -11.41 -6.88 -9.20
C LEU A 483 -10.31 -7.93 -9.46
N GLU A 484 -10.66 -9.17 -9.83
CA GLU A 484 -9.69 -10.25 -10.08
C GLU A 484 -8.78 -9.94 -11.28
N LEU A 485 -9.33 -9.42 -12.37
CA LEU A 485 -8.54 -9.06 -13.56
C LEU A 485 -7.46 -8.01 -13.27
N PRO A 486 -7.77 -6.82 -12.71
CA PRO A 486 -6.73 -5.85 -12.35
C PRO A 486 -5.77 -6.38 -11.28
N TYR A 487 -6.23 -7.24 -10.35
CA TYR A 487 -5.34 -7.94 -9.42
C TYR A 487 -4.30 -8.81 -10.13
N PHE A 488 -4.72 -9.73 -11.01
CA PHE A 488 -3.81 -10.66 -11.70
C PHE A 488 -2.85 -9.94 -12.65
N VAL A 489 -3.32 -8.91 -13.36
CA VAL A 489 -2.47 -8.08 -14.24
C VAL A 489 -1.42 -7.33 -13.43
N LEU A 490 -1.81 -6.65 -12.34
CA LEU A 490 -0.89 -5.81 -11.58
C LEU A 490 0.10 -6.61 -10.74
N ILE A 491 -0.31 -7.76 -10.18
CA ILE A 491 0.61 -8.66 -9.46
C ILE A 491 1.59 -9.35 -10.41
N GLY A 492 1.15 -9.76 -11.61
CA GLY A 492 2.01 -10.30 -12.66
C GLY A 492 3.04 -9.27 -13.14
N PHE A 493 2.61 -8.02 -13.34
CA PHE A 493 3.50 -6.92 -13.71
C PHE A 493 4.50 -6.59 -12.60
N TRP A 494 4.07 -6.57 -11.33
CA TRP A 494 4.96 -6.43 -10.17
C TRP A 494 6.04 -7.52 -10.14
N ILE A 495 5.64 -8.79 -10.24
CA ILE A 495 6.55 -9.93 -10.25
C ILE A 495 7.54 -9.81 -11.41
N TRP A 496 7.10 -9.48 -12.63
CA TRP A 496 7.98 -9.26 -13.79
C TRP A 496 8.99 -8.12 -13.55
N MET A 497 8.54 -6.99 -13.00
CA MET A 497 9.39 -5.86 -12.66
C MET A 497 10.47 -6.24 -11.65
N THR A 498 10.11 -7.04 -10.64
CA THR A 498 10.97 -7.33 -9.48
C THR A 498 11.73 -8.65 -9.53
N TRP A 499 11.38 -9.63 -10.37
CA TRP A 499 11.93 -11.00 -10.32
C TRP A 499 13.46 -11.08 -10.27
N GLY A 500 14.14 -10.12 -10.89
CA GLY A 500 15.60 -9.99 -10.84
C GLY A 500 16.18 -9.83 -9.42
N THR A 501 15.41 -9.41 -8.41
CA THR A 501 15.87 -9.33 -7.00
C THR A 501 16.25 -10.68 -6.44
N PHE A 502 15.54 -11.75 -6.83
CA PHE A 502 15.73 -13.08 -6.25
C PHE A 502 17.00 -13.75 -6.79
N LYS A 503 17.38 -13.48 -8.04
CA LYS A 503 18.61 -14.01 -8.67
C LYS A 503 19.89 -13.68 -7.89
N THR A 504 19.90 -12.57 -7.13
CA THR A 504 21.02 -12.13 -6.29
C THR A 504 20.74 -12.25 -4.79
N ALA A 505 19.64 -12.91 -4.41
CA ALA A 505 19.27 -13.11 -3.01
C ALA A 505 19.91 -14.38 -2.44
N SER A 506 19.91 -14.52 -1.11
CA SER A 506 20.35 -15.77 -0.45
C SER A 506 19.46 -16.95 -0.85
N GLY A 507 20.00 -18.17 -0.79
CA GLY A 507 19.24 -19.40 -1.11
C GLY A 507 17.94 -19.53 -0.30
N LEU A 508 17.95 -19.15 0.98
CA LEU A 508 16.75 -19.12 1.82
C LEU A 508 15.67 -18.14 1.29
N MET A 509 16.07 -16.97 0.81
CA MET A 509 15.14 -15.97 0.25
C MET A 509 14.62 -16.40 -1.14
N GLN A 510 15.46 -17.06 -1.95
CA GLN A 510 15.03 -17.68 -3.22
C GLN A 510 14.02 -18.80 -2.97
N PHE A 511 14.28 -19.66 -1.99
CA PHE A 511 13.36 -20.72 -1.56
C PHE A 511 12.04 -20.13 -1.05
N ALA A 512 12.09 -19.15 -0.15
CA ALA A 512 10.88 -18.49 0.38
C ALA A 512 10.04 -17.82 -0.73
N ALA A 513 10.67 -17.16 -1.70
CA ALA A 513 9.97 -16.57 -2.84
C ALA A 513 9.32 -17.62 -3.75
N THR A 514 10.03 -18.72 -4.04
CA THR A 514 9.53 -19.83 -4.86
C THR A 514 8.38 -20.56 -4.16
N LEU A 515 8.53 -20.85 -2.86
CA LEU A 515 7.49 -21.48 -2.05
C LEU A 515 6.25 -20.59 -1.95
N ASN A 516 6.41 -19.28 -1.71
CA ASN A 516 5.30 -18.36 -1.70
C ASN A 516 4.57 -18.30 -3.04
N LEU A 517 5.29 -18.25 -4.16
CA LEU A 517 4.69 -18.27 -5.49
C LEU A 517 3.92 -19.59 -5.72
N LEU A 518 4.51 -20.74 -5.38
CA LEU A 518 3.89 -22.05 -5.49
C LEU A 518 2.59 -22.15 -4.66
N VAL A 519 2.62 -21.75 -3.39
CA VAL A 519 1.45 -21.77 -2.51
C VAL A 519 0.37 -20.80 -3.00
N THR A 520 0.75 -19.58 -3.38
CA THR A 520 -0.17 -18.56 -3.91
C THR A 520 -0.89 -19.09 -5.16
N VAL A 521 -0.14 -19.60 -6.15
CA VAL A 521 -0.69 -20.17 -7.37
C VAL A 521 -1.54 -21.42 -7.08
N SER A 522 -1.13 -22.28 -6.15
CA SER A 522 -1.90 -23.47 -5.76
C SER A 522 -3.25 -23.11 -5.13
N ILE A 523 -3.29 -22.07 -4.27
CA ILE A 523 -4.55 -21.58 -3.69
C ILE A 523 -5.45 -21.01 -4.79
N HIS A 524 -4.93 -20.16 -5.68
CA HIS A 524 -5.71 -19.60 -6.81
C HIS A 524 -6.27 -20.68 -7.74
N LEU A 525 -5.46 -21.70 -8.08
CA LEU A 525 -5.90 -22.81 -8.92
C LEU A 525 -6.93 -23.68 -8.20
N ALA A 526 -6.75 -23.98 -6.91
CA ALA A 526 -7.72 -24.75 -6.14
C ALA A 526 -9.05 -23.99 -5.99
N GLU A 527 -9.00 -22.67 -5.76
CA GLU A 527 -10.17 -21.80 -5.62
C GLU A 527 -10.92 -21.58 -6.95
N LEU A 528 -10.24 -21.74 -8.09
CA LEU A 528 -10.83 -21.71 -9.44
C LEU A 528 -11.43 -23.05 -9.86
N LEU A 529 -10.75 -24.17 -9.56
CA LEU A 529 -11.06 -25.50 -10.10
C LEU A 529 -11.93 -26.36 -9.17
N VAL A 530 -11.93 -26.07 -7.87
CA VAL A 530 -12.60 -26.89 -6.85
C VAL A 530 -13.56 -26.01 -6.06
N PRO A 531 -14.88 -26.30 -6.05
CA PRO A 531 -15.82 -25.55 -5.22
C PRO A 531 -15.53 -25.80 -3.73
N PRO A 532 -15.70 -24.79 -2.85
CA PRO A 532 -15.46 -24.97 -1.42
C PRO A 532 -16.41 -26.04 -0.84
N PRO A 533 -15.93 -26.98 -0.02
CA PRO A 533 -16.78 -28.00 0.59
C PRO A 533 -17.89 -27.36 1.43
N ALA A 534 -19.11 -27.91 1.39
CA ALA A 534 -20.26 -27.35 2.14
C ALA A 534 -20.01 -27.23 3.66
N ARG A 535 -19.12 -28.05 4.23
CA ARG A 535 -18.68 -27.97 5.63
C ARG A 535 -17.75 -26.78 5.93
N TYR A 536 -17.03 -26.28 4.92
CA TYR A 536 -16.00 -25.24 5.04
C TYR A 536 -16.11 -24.23 3.87
N PRO A 537 -17.19 -23.42 3.81
CA PRO A 537 -17.41 -22.49 2.70
C PRO A 537 -16.30 -21.45 2.54
N ASP A 538 -15.68 -21.02 3.65
CA ASP A 538 -14.61 -20.03 3.71
C ASP A 538 -13.18 -20.61 3.58
N ILE A 539 -13.01 -21.85 3.09
CA ILE A 539 -11.71 -22.55 3.15
C ILE A 539 -10.57 -21.77 2.46
N TYR A 540 -10.81 -21.16 1.29
CA TYR A 540 -9.77 -20.43 0.56
C TYR A 540 -9.36 -19.10 1.22
N PRO A 541 -10.30 -18.22 1.66
CA PRO A 541 -9.97 -17.09 2.53
C PRO A 541 -9.19 -17.48 3.79
N VAL A 542 -9.55 -18.59 4.45
CA VAL A 542 -8.86 -19.07 5.65
C VAL A 542 -7.43 -19.55 5.33
N LEU A 543 -7.23 -20.32 4.27
CA LEU A 543 -5.89 -20.75 3.82
C LEU A 543 -5.00 -19.56 3.45
N ASN A 544 -5.57 -18.57 2.75
CA ASN A 544 -4.89 -17.32 2.42
C ASN A 544 -4.46 -16.56 3.69
N SER A 545 -5.40 -16.36 4.64
CA SER A 545 -5.13 -15.74 5.94
C SER A 545 -4.00 -16.45 6.69
N LEU A 546 -4.07 -17.78 6.81
CA LEU A 546 -3.08 -18.59 7.54
C LEU A 546 -1.68 -18.48 6.92
N TRP A 547 -1.58 -18.63 5.60
CA TRP A 547 -0.30 -18.53 4.89
C TRP A 547 0.35 -17.15 5.07
N ASN A 548 -0.43 -16.09 4.87
CA ASN A 548 0.07 -14.73 4.97
C ASN A 548 0.39 -14.33 6.43
N ALA A 549 -0.39 -14.77 7.42
CA ALA A 549 -0.09 -14.52 8.84
C ALA A 549 1.27 -15.11 9.25
N ALA A 550 1.56 -16.35 8.83
CA ALA A 550 2.87 -16.97 9.06
C ALA A 550 4.00 -16.19 8.36
N GLY A 551 3.81 -15.81 7.10
CA GLY A 551 4.76 -15.00 6.35
C GLY A 551 5.05 -13.64 6.99
N PHE A 552 4.02 -12.90 7.37
CA PHE A 552 4.16 -11.61 8.04
C PHE A 552 4.83 -11.73 9.41
N GLY A 553 4.59 -12.81 10.16
CA GLY A 553 5.35 -13.15 11.38
C GLY A 553 6.84 -13.34 11.11
N LEU A 554 7.21 -14.10 10.07
CA LEU A 554 8.61 -14.25 9.65
C LEU A 554 9.23 -12.91 9.20
N TYR A 555 8.48 -12.05 8.52
CA TYR A 555 8.92 -10.70 8.16
C TYR A 555 9.15 -9.80 9.38
N TRP A 556 8.29 -9.88 10.40
CA TRP A 556 8.47 -9.14 11.65
C TRP A 556 9.75 -9.59 12.38
N ILE A 557 10.06 -10.89 12.42
CA ILE A 557 11.33 -11.41 12.95
C ILE A 557 12.51 -10.90 12.11
N PHE A 558 12.43 -10.99 10.77
CA PHE A 558 13.46 -10.55 9.84
C PHE A 558 13.78 -9.06 10.00
N PHE A 559 12.77 -8.18 9.97
CA PHE A 559 13.01 -6.74 10.07
C PHE A 559 13.44 -6.28 11.46
N ASN A 560 13.09 -6.99 12.53
CA ASN A 560 13.73 -6.79 13.84
C ASN A 560 15.22 -7.15 13.75
N TYR A 561 15.56 -8.34 13.28
CA TYR A 561 16.97 -8.75 13.10
C TYR A 561 17.77 -7.75 12.25
N ARG A 562 17.22 -7.26 11.12
CA ARG A 562 17.86 -6.24 10.28
C ARG A 562 18.03 -4.91 11.01
N GLN A 563 17.08 -4.51 11.86
CA GLN A 563 17.21 -3.31 12.69
C GLN A 563 18.38 -3.43 13.67
N PHE A 564 18.45 -4.52 14.43
CA PHE A 564 19.52 -4.69 15.44
C PHE A 564 20.91 -4.89 14.83
N THR A 565 21.01 -5.52 13.66
CA THR A 565 22.29 -5.80 12.99
C THR A 565 22.78 -4.65 12.10
N LEU A 566 21.95 -4.13 11.19
CA LEU A 566 22.39 -3.21 10.13
C LEU A 566 22.31 -1.73 10.47
N VAL A 567 21.54 -1.34 11.49
CA VAL A 567 21.51 0.07 11.95
C VAL A 567 22.84 0.46 12.60
N ASN A 568 23.59 -0.53 13.10
CA ASN A 568 24.90 -0.34 13.72
C ASN A 568 26.07 -0.33 12.71
N THR A 569 25.85 -0.74 11.45
CA THR A 569 26.87 -0.69 10.40
C THR A 569 26.83 0.64 9.64
N PRO A 570 27.96 1.39 9.52
CA PRO A 570 28.06 2.52 8.59
C PRO A 570 27.72 2.09 7.15
N LYS A 571 27.17 3.01 6.34
CA LYS A 571 27.01 2.75 4.89
C LYS A 571 28.37 2.33 4.32
N MET A 572 28.48 1.10 3.80
CA MET A 572 29.60 0.70 2.94
C MET A 572 29.62 1.67 1.74
N GLY A 573 30.57 2.60 1.76
CA GLY A 573 30.54 3.81 0.94
C GLY A 573 31.15 5.06 1.59
N LEU A 574 31.37 5.07 2.93
CA LEU A 574 32.13 6.14 3.61
C LEU A 574 33.32 5.58 4.39
N ARG A 575 34.39 5.20 3.66
CA ARG A 575 35.74 5.36 4.20
C ARG A 575 36.10 6.84 4.06
N VAL A 576 35.78 7.64 5.09
CA VAL A 576 36.51 8.89 5.30
C VAL A 576 37.91 8.47 5.71
N THR A 577 38.84 8.45 4.76
CA THR A 577 40.26 8.39 5.07
C THR A 577 40.56 9.59 5.95
N LYS A 578 41.00 9.35 7.19
CA LYS A 578 41.63 10.41 8.00
C LYS A 578 42.72 11.05 7.13
N PRO A 579 42.88 12.38 7.12
CA PRO A 579 44.08 12.95 6.54
C PRO A 579 45.28 12.34 7.25
N SER A 580 46.18 11.74 6.48
CA SER A 580 47.50 11.38 6.98
C SER A 580 48.12 12.63 7.58
N LYS A 581 48.64 12.52 8.80
CA LYS A 581 49.62 13.50 9.26
C LYS A 581 50.76 13.45 8.24
N LEU A 582 50.97 14.55 7.53
CA LEU A 582 52.28 14.82 6.97
C LEU A 582 53.22 15.09 8.15
N GLU A 583 54.45 14.63 8.00
CA GLU A 583 55.51 14.67 9.01
C GLU A 583 55.98 16.10 9.30
#